data_AF-A0ABC8CKR1-F1
#
_entry.id   AF-A0ABC8CKR1-F1
#
_cell.length_a   1.000
_cell.length_b   1.000
_cell.length_c   1.000
_cell.angle_alpha   90.00
_cell.angle_beta   90.00
_cell.angle_gamma   90.00
#
_symmetry.space_group_name_H-M   'P 1'
#
loop_
_entity.id
_entity.type
_entity.pdbx_description
1 polymer ?
#
loop_
_entity_poly.entity_id
_entity_poly.type
_entity_poly.pdbx_seq_one_letter_code
_entity_poly.pdbx_strand_id
1 'polypeptide(L)'
;METTDLLSFLTNSRTPGGFLLTILIILALVSGLMSKAAADYGGIFGKAARAIRQHKEEAIAADEASAARRLDRLEKTIQRLDREVAELRTKESRHHEYQLWVAGLWRGLEFWAVDKGLTLPPPPFMSYPEWIKQKYPETTQN
;
A
#
# COMPACT_ATOMS: atom_id res chain seq x y z
N MET A 1 -61.88 -2.86 21.28
CA MET A 1 -60.90 -3.25 22.32
C MET A 1 -59.58 -2.67 21.86
N GLU A 2 -59.12 -1.62 22.53
CA GLU A 2 -58.00 -0.79 22.07
C GLU A 2 -56.68 -1.55 22.17
N THR A 3 -55.73 -1.26 21.30
CA THR A 3 -54.41 -1.92 21.20
C THR A 3 -53.60 -1.88 22.51
N THR A 4 -53.94 -0.94 23.40
CA THR A 4 -53.45 -0.78 24.77
C THR A 4 -53.87 -1.91 25.71
N ASP A 5 -55.05 -2.52 25.54
CA ASP A 5 -55.51 -3.65 26.35
C ASP A 5 -54.76 -4.95 26.04
N LEU A 6 -54.35 -5.16 24.79
CA LEU A 6 -53.61 -6.36 24.39
C LEU A 6 -52.20 -6.38 24.98
N LEU A 7 -51.54 -5.22 25.02
CA LEU A 7 -50.20 -5.07 25.59
C LEU A 7 -50.20 -5.16 27.11
N SER A 8 -51.23 -4.65 27.79
CA SER A 8 -51.39 -4.77 29.25
C SER A 8 -51.69 -6.22 29.67
N PHE A 9 -52.45 -6.95 28.86
CA PHE A 9 -52.75 -8.38 29.09
C PHE A 9 -51.52 -9.29 28.87
N LEU A 10 -50.66 -8.93 27.91
CA LEU A 10 -49.39 -9.64 27.64
C LEU A 10 -48.32 -9.42 28.71
N THR A 11 -48.31 -8.24 29.34
CA THR A 11 -47.35 -7.90 30.41
C THR A 11 -47.77 -8.47 31.77
N ASN A 12 -49.04 -8.82 31.97
CA ASN A 12 -49.53 -9.50 33.17
C ASN A 12 -49.49 -11.03 33.04
N SER A 13 -48.28 -11.58 32.80
CA SER A 13 -48.00 -13.02 32.62
C SER A 13 -48.30 -13.91 33.83
N ARG A 14 -48.78 -13.32 34.94
CA ARG A 14 -49.18 -14.01 36.18
C ARG A 14 -50.61 -14.55 36.15
N THR A 15 -51.40 -14.23 35.12
CA THR A 15 -52.78 -14.72 34.97
C THR A 15 -52.84 -15.90 33.99
N PRO A 16 -53.69 -16.92 34.24
CA PRO A 16 -53.80 -18.11 33.38
C PRO A 16 -54.09 -17.78 31.91
N GLY A 17 -54.83 -16.69 31.65
CA GLY A 17 -55.13 -16.20 30.30
C GLY A 17 -53.91 -15.63 29.57
N GLY A 18 -53.06 -14.88 30.26
CA GLY A 18 -51.82 -14.33 29.68
C GLY A 18 -50.82 -15.44 29.28
N PHE A 19 -50.72 -16.50 30.09
CA PHE A 19 -49.88 -17.67 29.78
C PHE A 19 -50.36 -18.45 28.56
N LEU A 20 -51.68 -18.63 28.40
CA LEU A 20 -52.23 -19.28 27.19
C LEU A 20 -52.02 -18.44 25.94
N LEU A 21 -52.07 -17.11 26.06
CA LEU A 21 -51.88 -16.18 24.95
C LEU A 21 -50.41 -16.14 24.49
N THR A 22 -49.45 -16.16 25.41
CA THR A 22 -48.03 -16.28 25.06
C THR A 22 -47.71 -17.63 24.41
N ILE A 23 -48.29 -18.72 24.91
CA ILE A 23 -48.18 -20.04 24.27
C ILE A 23 -48.79 -20.02 22.87
N LEU A 24 -49.95 -19.39 22.67
CA LEU A 24 -50.56 -19.24 21.35
C LEU A 24 -49.72 -18.40 20.39
N ILE A 25 -49.07 -17.34 20.87
CA ILE A 25 -48.15 -16.52 20.05
C ILE A 25 -46.91 -17.33 19.66
N ILE A 26 -46.33 -18.08 20.60
CA ILE A 26 -45.18 -18.95 20.33
C ILE A 26 -45.59 -20.06 19.34
N LEU A 27 -46.74 -20.70 19.53
CA LEU A 27 -47.28 -21.70 18.61
C LEU A 27 -47.60 -21.10 17.24
N ALA A 28 -48.09 -19.88 17.15
CA ALA A 28 -48.34 -19.17 15.89
C ALA A 28 -47.03 -18.81 15.18
N LEU A 29 -46.00 -18.38 15.91
CA LEU A 29 -44.65 -18.14 15.39
C LEU A 29 -44.02 -19.45 14.85
N VAL A 30 -44.08 -20.52 15.63
CA VAL A 30 -43.53 -21.83 15.26
C VAL A 30 -44.32 -22.47 14.11
N SER A 31 -45.64 -22.31 14.09
CA SER A 31 -46.50 -22.79 12.99
C SER A 31 -46.35 -21.94 11.73
N GLY A 32 -46.06 -20.64 11.86
CA GLY A 32 -45.72 -19.75 10.75
C GLY A 32 -44.38 -20.10 10.10
N LEU A 33 -43.40 -20.53 10.90
CA LEU A 33 -42.11 -21.07 10.43
C LEU A 33 -42.27 -22.42 9.69
N MET A 34 -43.31 -23.20 9.99
CA MET A 34 -43.56 -24.53 9.43
C MET A 34 -44.69 -24.58 8.37
N SER A 35 -45.37 -23.46 8.12
CA SER A 35 -46.43 -23.35 7.12
C SER A 35 -45.88 -23.00 5.73
N LYS A 36 -46.51 -23.50 4.66
CA LYS A 36 -46.12 -23.32 3.24
C LYS A 36 -45.83 -21.86 2.82
N ALA A 37 -46.28 -20.85 3.56
CA ALA A 37 -45.94 -19.44 3.30
C ALA A 37 -44.47 -19.08 3.61
N ALA A 38 -43.80 -19.82 4.51
CA ALA A 38 -42.37 -19.67 4.79
C ALA A 38 -41.48 -20.18 3.64
N ALA A 39 -42.01 -21.05 2.76
CA ALA A 39 -41.29 -21.52 1.58
C ALA A 39 -41.10 -20.38 0.55
N ASP A 40 -42.10 -19.52 0.37
CA ASP A 40 -42.00 -18.34 -0.51
C ASP A 40 -41.13 -17.23 0.11
N TYR A 41 -41.24 -16.99 1.42
CA TYR A 41 -40.41 -16.00 2.11
C TYR A 41 -38.93 -16.42 2.23
N GLY A 42 -38.64 -17.70 2.44
CA GLY A 42 -37.28 -18.25 2.40
C GLY A 42 -36.63 -18.10 1.02
N GLY A 43 -37.42 -18.13 -0.06
CA GLY A 43 -36.95 -17.85 -1.42
C GLY A 43 -36.51 -16.39 -1.63
N ILE A 44 -37.25 -15.43 -1.06
CA ILE A 44 -36.93 -13.99 -1.18
C ILE A 44 -35.72 -13.64 -0.31
N PHE A 45 -35.68 -14.10 0.94
CA PHE A 45 -34.53 -13.89 1.82
C PHE A 45 -33.27 -14.60 1.32
N GLY A 46 -33.39 -15.80 0.74
CA GLY A 46 -32.28 -16.51 0.10
C GLY A 46 -31.74 -15.78 -1.12
N LYS A 47 -32.61 -15.19 -1.96
CA LYS A 47 -32.20 -14.35 -3.09
C LYS A 47 -31.51 -13.06 -2.64
N ALA A 48 -32.02 -12.41 -1.60
CA ALA A 48 -31.40 -11.21 -1.02
C ALA A 48 -30.02 -11.53 -0.42
N ALA A 49 -29.89 -12.63 0.33
CA ALA A 49 -28.61 -13.07 0.86
C ALA A 49 -27.59 -13.41 -0.25
N ARG A 50 -28.05 -14.03 -1.35
CA ARG A 50 -27.21 -14.33 -2.52
C ARG A 50 -26.76 -13.07 -3.25
N ALA A 51 -27.64 -12.08 -3.42
CA ALA A 51 -27.29 -10.80 -4.02
C ALA A 51 -26.28 -10.01 -3.17
N ILE A 52 -26.46 -10.00 -1.84
CA ILE A 52 -25.51 -9.37 -0.91
C ILE A 52 -24.15 -10.08 -0.97
N ARG A 53 -24.12 -11.42 -1.07
CA ARG A 53 -22.88 -12.18 -1.19
C ARG A 53 -22.18 -11.89 -2.53
N GLN A 54 -22.92 -11.87 -3.64
CA GLN A 54 -22.40 -11.52 -4.97
C GLN A 54 -21.81 -10.11 -4.99
N HIS A 55 -22.50 -9.11 -4.44
CA HIS A 55 -21.96 -7.76 -4.36
C HIS A 55 -20.73 -7.64 -3.47
N LYS A 56 -20.64 -8.43 -2.39
CA LYS A 56 -19.42 -8.49 -1.57
C LYS A 56 -18.26 -9.15 -2.33
N GLU A 57 -18.52 -10.23 -3.05
CA GLU A 57 -17.51 -10.90 -3.88
C GLU A 57 -17.03 -9.99 -5.02
N GLU A 58 -17.92 -9.23 -5.66
CA GLU A 58 -17.59 -8.23 -6.68
C GLU A 58 -16.75 -7.07 -6.11
N ALA A 59 -17.09 -6.58 -4.91
CA ALA A 59 -16.33 -5.53 -4.25
C ALA A 59 -14.93 -6.00 -3.84
N ILE A 60 -14.82 -7.22 -3.29
CA ILE A 60 -13.53 -7.82 -2.94
C ILE A 60 -12.68 -8.04 -4.20
N ALA A 61 -13.26 -8.56 -5.28
CA ALA A 61 -12.55 -8.75 -6.55
C ALA A 61 -12.08 -7.43 -7.17
N ALA A 62 -12.89 -6.36 -7.06
CA ALA A 62 -12.50 -5.03 -7.52
C ALA A 62 -11.34 -4.45 -6.69
N ASP A 63 -11.37 -4.65 -5.36
CA ASP A 63 -10.31 -4.23 -4.45
C ASP A 63 -9.02 -5.03 -4.71
N GLU A 64 -9.10 -6.35 -4.86
CA GLU A 64 -7.97 -7.21 -5.22
C GLU A 64 -7.36 -6.83 -6.58
N ALA A 65 -8.18 -6.54 -7.59
CA ALA A 65 -7.71 -6.07 -8.89
C ALA A 65 -7.07 -4.67 -8.81
N SER A 66 -7.53 -3.81 -7.89
CA SER A 66 -6.91 -2.50 -7.64
C SER A 66 -5.57 -2.63 -6.92
N ALA A 67 -5.48 -3.53 -5.94
CA ALA A 67 -4.29 -3.83 -5.17
C ALA A 67 -3.22 -4.49 -6.06
N ALA A 68 -3.59 -5.46 -6.89
CA ALA A 68 -2.72 -6.09 -7.86
C ALA A 68 -2.15 -5.07 -8.86
N ARG A 69 -2.99 -4.16 -9.38
CA ARG A 69 -2.52 -3.06 -10.26
C ARG A 69 -1.59 -2.09 -9.54
N ARG A 70 -1.80 -1.84 -8.24
CA ARG A 70 -0.92 -0.99 -7.44
C ARG A 70 0.43 -1.67 -7.19
N LEU A 71 0.43 -2.97 -6.87
CA LEU A 71 1.64 -3.77 -6.69
C LEU A 71 2.45 -3.85 -7.99
N ASP A 72 1.81 -4.12 -9.14
CA ASP A 72 2.48 -4.13 -10.45
C ASP A 72 3.16 -2.79 -10.78
N ARG A 73 2.50 -1.66 -10.47
CA ARG A 73 3.12 -0.33 -10.66
C ARG A 73 4.31 -0.10 -9.74
N LEU A 74 4.23 -0.56 -8.49
CA LEU A 74 5.34 -0.45 -7.54
C LEU A 74 6.51 -1.32 -7.99
N GLU A 75 6.25 -2.55 -8.40
CA GLU A 75 7.27 -3.47 -8.91
C GLU A 75 7.98 -2.89 -10.14
N LYS A 76 7.23 -2.35 -11.11
CA LYS A 76 7.81 -1.65 -12.28
C LYS A 76 8.67 -0.45 -11.88
N THR A 77 8.25 0.30 -10.86
CA THR A 77 9.02 1.45 -10.36
C THR A 77 10.33 1.00 -9.70
N ILE A 78 10.28 -0.07 -8.90
CA ILE A 78 11.45 -0.67 -8.26
C ILE A 78 12.43 -1.18 -9.33
N GLN A 79 11.94 -1.94 -10.32
CA GLN A 79 12.79 -2.45 -11.40
C GLN A 79 13.45 -1.32 -12.21
N ARG A 80 12.73 -0.20 -12.43
CA ARG A 80 13.31 0.97 -13.09
C ARG A 80 14.40 1.62 -12.23
N LEU A 81 14.13 1.82 -10.94
CA LEU A 81 15.11 2.38 -10.00
C LEU A 81 16.36 1.51 -9.89
N ASP A 82 16.21 0.19 -9.80
CA ASP A 82 17.34 -0.74 -9.76
C ASP A 82 18.20 -0.64 -11.02
N ARG A 83 17.58 -0.49 -12.20
CA ARG A 83 18.30 -0.26 -13.46
C ARG A 83 19.04 1.08 -13.45
N GLU A 84 18.39 2.16 -13.06
CA GLU A 84 19.00 3.49 -12.98
C GLU A 84 20.18 3.50 -11.99
N VAL A 85 20.05 2.86 -10.83
CA VAL A 85 21.14 2.73 -9.85
C VAL A 85 22.30 1.91 -10.42
N ALA A 86 22.02 0.80 -11.12
CA ALA A 86 23.06 -0.01 -11.76
C ALA A 86 23.81 0.78 -12.84
N GLU A 87 23.10 1.57 -13.66
CA GLU A 87 23.69 2.44 -14.68
C GLU A 87 24.56 3.54 -14.04
N LEU A 88 24.07 4.18 -12.97
CA LEU A 88 24.81 5.21 -12.23
C LEU A 88 26.09 4.64 -11.62
N ARG A 89 26.03 3.47 -10.97
CA ARG A 89 27.21 2.78 -10.41
C ARG A 89 28.23 2.46 -11.49
N THR A 90 27.77 1.99 -12.65
CA THR A 90 28.65 1.69 -13.79
C THR A 90 29.28 2.96 -14.36
N LYS A 91 28.54 4.07 -14.41
CA LYS A 91 29.06 5.37 -14.84
C LYS A 91 30.09 5.91 -13.84
N GLU A 92 29.81 5.85 -12.55
CA GLU A 92 30.72 6.27 -11.49
C GLU A 92 32.02 5.46 -11.50
N SER A 93 31.93 4.14 -11.61
CA SER A 93 33.10 3.26 -11.73
C SER A 93 33.99 3.63 -12.91
N ARG A 94 33.40 3.86 -14.10
CA ARG A 94 34.15 4.29 -15.28
C ARG A 94 34.77 5.67 -15.12
N HIS A 95 34.07 6.63 -14.50
CA HIS A 95 34.64 7.94 -14.22
C HIS A 95 35.80 7.86 -13.23
N HIS A 96 35.69 7.02 -12.20
CA HIS A 96 36.75 6.79 -11.24
C HIS A 96 37.99 6.16 -11.89
N GLU A 97 37.81 5.13 -12.72
CA GLU A 97 38.91 4.51 -13.48
C GLU A 97 39.60 5.52 -14.40
N TYR A 98 38.83 6.35 -15.09
CA TYR A 98 39.37 7.42 -15.92
C TYR A 98 40.15 8.46 -15.11
N GLN A 99 39.67 8.85 -13.92
CA GLN A 99 40.40 9.76 -13.03
C GLN A 99 41.75 9.19 -12.60
N LEU A 100 41.80 7.89 -12.24
CA LEU A 100 43.05 7.22 -11.90
C LEU A 100 44.01 7.16 -13.09
N TRP A 101 43.51 6.88 -14.29
CA TRP A 101 44.30 6.88 -15.52
C TRP A 101 44.88 8.27 -15.81
N VAL A 102 44.08 9.34 -15.72
CA VAL A 102 44.53 10.72 -15.92
C VAL A 102 45.58 11.11 -14.88
N ALA A 103 45.37 10.76 -13.61
CA ALA A 103 46.35 11.02 -12.55
C ALA A 103 47.69 10.30 -12.82
N GLY A 104 47.63 9.05 -13.30
CA GLY A 104 48.81 8.30 -13.74
C GLY A 104 49.54 8.97 -14.91
N LEU A 105 48.79 9.50 -15.88
CA LEU A 105 49.34 10.23 -17.02
C LEU A 105 50.05 11.52 -16.60
N TRP A 106 49.43 12.31 -15.71
CA TRP A 106 50.06 13.51 -15.15
C TRP A 106 51.37 13.19 -14.43
N ARG A 107 51.38 12.14 -13.60
CA ARG A 107 52.59 11.69 -12.93
C ARG A 107 53.68 11.25 -13.92
N GLY A 108 53.29 10.56 -15.00
CA GLY A 108 54.21 10.19 -16.07
C GLY A 108 54.82 11.40 -16.77
N LEU A 109 54.01 12.45 -17.00
CA LEU A 109 54.47 13.70 -17.59
C LEU A 109 55.44 14.45 -16.67
N GLU A 110 55.18 14.48 -15.36
CA GLU A 110 56.09 15.05 -14.36
C GLU A 110 57.46 14.36 -14.40
N PHE A 111 57.49 13.02 -14.40
CA PHE A 111 58.75 12.28 -14.51
C PHE A 111 59.46 12.51 -15.83
N TRP A 112 58.72 12.58 -16.94
CA TRP A 112 59.28 12.93 -18.24
C TRP A 112 59.90 14.33 -18.25
N ALA A 113 59.24 15.32 -17.63
CA ALA A 113 59.77 16.68 -17.54
C ALA A 113 61.08 16.71 -16.74
N VAL A 114 61.14 15.98 -15.61
CA VAL A 114 62.35 15.84 -14.81
C VAL A 114 63.49 15.18 -15.61
N ASP A 115 63.21 14.11 -16.36
CA ASP A 115 64.20 13.46 -17.26
C ASP A 115 64.77 14.44 -18.31
N LYS A 116 63.96 15.38 -18.79
CA LYS A 116 64.38 16.42 -19.73
C LYS A 116 65.02 17.65 -19.08
N GLY A 117 65.20 17.64 -17.76
CA GLY A 117 65.75 18.78 -17.02
C GLY A 117 64.83 20.00 -17.00
N LEU A 118 63.53 19.81 -17.23
CA LEU A 118 62.52 20.86 -17.15
C LEU A 118 62.03 20.98 -15.70
N THR A 119 62.12 22.19 -15.14
CA THR A 119 61.56 22.48 -13.82
C THR A 119 60.11 22.94 -13.97
N LEU A 120 59.17 22.12 -13.51
CA LEU A 120 57.76 22.49 -13.43
C LEU A 120 57.48 23.11 -12.06
N PRO A 121 56.89 24.32 -11.97
CA PRO A 121 56.39 24.83 -10.70
C PRO A 121 55.29 23.90 -10.18
N PRO A 122 55.12 23.77 -8.86
CA PRO A 122 54.07 22.92 -8.31
C PRO A 122 52.70 23.39 -8.83
N PRO A 123 51.81 22.47 -9.24
CA PRO A 123 50.49 22.84 -9.70
C PRO A 123 49.71 23.54 -8.58
N PRO A 124 48.82 24.49 -8.92
CA PRO A 124 47.96 25.11 -7.93
C PRO A 124 47.08 24.03 -7.27
N PHE A 125 47.39 23.72 -6.01
CA PHE A 125 46.63 22.75 -5.24
C PHE A 125 45.40 23.43 -4.62
N MET A 126 44.23 22.84 -4.83
CA MET A 126 43.00 23.20 -4.13
C MET A 126 42.51 21.95 -3.43
N SER A 127 42.32 22.03 -2.11
CA SER A 127 41.78 20.91 -1.35
C SER A 127 40.31 20.65 -1.73
N TYR A 128 39.83 19.43 -1.54
CA TYR A 128 38.43 19.10 -1.81
C TYR A 128 37.42 20.00 -1.06
N PRO A 129 37.61 20.32 0.24
CA PRO A 129 36.72 21.26 0.94
C PRO A 129 36.71 22.67 0.35
N GLU A 130 37.87 23.18 -0.11
CA GLU A 130 37.95 24.49 -0.77
C GLU A 130 37.26 24.47 -2.14
N TRP A 131 37.45 23.39 -2.90
CA TRP A 131 36.79 23.20 -4.19
C TRP A 131 35.26 23.12 -4.05
N ILE A 132 34.75 22.40 -3.04
CA ILE A 132 33.30 22.37 -2.76
C ILE A 132 32.78 23.76 -2.44
N LYS A 133 33.45 24.49 -1.54
CA LYS A 133 33.03 25.87 -1.19
C LYS A 133 32.99 26.78 -2.40
N GLN A 134 33.94 26.63 -3.33
CA GLN A 134 34.00 27.42 -4.55
C GLN A 134 32.94 27.03 -5.59
N LYS A 135 32.68 25.72 -5.76
CA LYS A 135 31.79 25.21 -6.82
C LYS A 135 30.32 25.10 -6.38
N TYR A 136 30.08 24.87 -5.10
CA TYR A 136 28.76 24.61 -4.52
C TYR A 136 28.57 25.39 -3.21
N PRO A 137 28.58 26.74 -3.27
CA PRO A 137 28.51 27.58 -2.07
C PRO A 137 27.25 27.32 -1.22
N GLU A 138 26.15 26.89 -1.86
CA GLU A 138 24.87 26.55 -1.25
C GLU A 138 24.96 25.40 -0.23
N THR A 139 25.88 24.46 -0.44
CA THR A 139 25.98 23.22 0.37
C THR A 139 26.70 23.41 1.70
N THR A 140 27.32 24.56 1.91
CA THR A 140 28.14 24.89 3.10
C THR A 140 27.45 25.79 4.13
N GLN A 141 26.16 26.10 3.97
CA GLN A 141 25.40 26.99 4.86
C GLN A 141 24.55 26.27 5.93
N ASN A 142 24.71 24.96 6.13
CA ASN A 142 24.02 24.20 7.19
C ASN A 142 24.97 23.81 8.32
#